data_AF-A0A2D4YH57-F1
#
_entry.id   AF-A0A2D4YH57-F1
#
_cell.length_a   1.000
_cell.length_b   1.000
_cell.length_c   1.000
_cell.angle_alpha   90.00
_cell.angle_beta   90.00
_cell.angle_gamma   90.00
#
_symmetry.space_group_name_H-M   'P 1'
#
loop_
_entity.id
_entity.type
_entity.pdbx_description
1 polymer ?
#
loop_
_entity_poly.entity_id
_entity_poly.type
_entity_poly.pdbx_seq_one_letter_code
_entity_poly.pdbx_strand_id
1 'polypeptide(L)'
;MKSKVVDHQLTTHIGNACVEILNNWSPMSGFRAVREAKTSIYEGESTTEIASLIYHNDRKVLYIADLCNGLELLALYIGFIVCMPSSFWRKVRYIIIGVIILDVVNIARCIGLIYLQEYYEYYFDIAHKYIFNVTVYSVTFLLWVIYTRKIHLNNETIQVG
;
A
#
# COMPACT_ATOMS: atom_id res chain seq x y z
N MET A 1 17.23 -13.41 0.76
CA MET A 1 17.65 -12.03 0.43
C MET A 1 16.44 -11.29 -0.14
N LYS A 2 15.55 -10.77 0.73
CA LYS A 2 14.40 -9.97 0.27
C LYS A 2 14.94 -8.75 -0.49
N SER A 3 14.33 -8.43 -1.63
CA SER A 3 14.78 -7.37 -2.53
C SER A 3 14.58 -5.99 -1.89
N LYS A 4 15.50 -5.60 -1.01
CA LYS A 4 15.51 -4.28 -0.34
C LYS A 4 15.49 -3.11 -1.33
N VAL A 5 15.80 -3.33 -2.60
CA VAL A 5 15.79 -2.32 -3.66
C VAL A 5 14.37 -1.87 -3.99
N VAL A 6 13.42 -2.81 -4.11
CA VAL A 6 12.03 -2.48 -4.44
C VAL A 6 11.34 -1.82 -3.24
N ASP A 7 11.55 -2.39 -2.05
CA ASP A 7 11.04 -1.81 -0.79
C ASP A 7 11.54 -0.37 -0.58
N HIS A 8 12.81 -0.11 -0.90
CA HIS A 8 13.40 1.21 -0.84
C HIS A 8 12.71 2.22 -1.76
N GLN A 9 12.42 1.84 -3.00
CA GLN A 9 11.78 2.75 -3.96
C GLN A 9 10.34 3.06 -3.55
N LEU A 10 9.56 2.04 -3.17
CA LEU A 10 8.16 2.24 -2.76
C LEU A 10 8.06 3.07 -1.49
N THR A 11 8.85 2.76 -0.46
CA THR A 11 8.84 3.53 0.80
C THR A 11 9.22 4.99 0.57
N THR A 12 10.19 5.27 -0.30
CA THR A 12 10.62 6.63 -0.64
C THR A 12 9.56 7.38 -1.46
N HIS A 13 8.96 6.71 -2.46
CA HIS A 13 7.89 7.28 -3.27
C HIS A 13 6.70 7.70 -2.39
N ILE A 14 6.24 6.80 -1.53
CA ILE A 14 5.09 7.05 -0.65
C ILE A 14 5.42 8.16 0.35
N GLY A 15 6.61 8.15 0.95
CA GLY A 15 7.04 9.19 1.88
C GLY A 15 7.06 10.57 1.24
N ASN A 16 7.64 10.70 0.05
CA ASN A 16 7.71 11.96 -0.69
C ASN A 16 6.32 12.43 -1.14
N ALA A 17 5.51 11.53 -1.70
CA ALA A 17 4.15 11.86 -2.14
C ALA A 17 3.28 12.34 -0.96
N CYS A 18 3.37 11.70 0.20
CA CYS A 18 2.64 12.13 1.39
C CYS A 18 3.06 13.53 1.82
N VAL A 19 4.37 13.83 1.86
CA VAL A 19 4.88 15.14 2.26
C VAL A 19 4.49 16.24 1.27
N GLU A 20 4.57 15.95 -0.03
CA GLU A 20 4.17 16.88 -1.08
C GLU A 20 2.68 17.20 -0.98
N ILE A 21 1.83 16.18 -0.86
CA ILE A 21 0.38 16.35 -0.72
C ILE A 21 0.07 17.09 0.58
N LEU A 22 0.67 16.72 1.71
CA LEU A 22 0.40 17.40 2.98
C LEU A 22 0.79 18.87 2.93
N ASN A 23 1.98 19.21 2.42
CA ASN A 23 2.42 20.59 2.37
C ASN A 23 1.67 21.45 1.34
N ASN A 24 1.19 20.86 0.23
CA ASN A 24 0.57 21.63 -0.87
C ASN A 24 -0.97 21.58 -0.87
N TRP A 25 -1.57 20.52 -0.35
CA TRP A 25 -3.01 20.26 -0.44
C TRP A 25 -3.70 20.22 0.93
N SER A 26 -2.94 20.35 2.01
CA SER A 26 -3.46 20.40 3.37
C SER A 26 -3.19 21.77 4.00
N PRO A 27 -4.02 22.21 4.97
CA PRO A 27 -3.74 23.43 5.73
C PRO A 27 -2.55 23.28 6.69
N MET A 28 -2.00 22.08 6.85
CA MET A 28 -0.81 21.80 7.66
C MET A 28 0.44 21.88 6.77
N SER A 29 1.51 22.49 7.28
CA SER A 29 2.78 22.67 6.56
C SER A 29 3.96 22.38 7.46
N GLY A 30 5.12 22.07 6.88
CA GLY A 30 6.34 21.77 7.64
C GLY A 30 6.59 20.28 7.78
N PHE A 31 6.00 19.47 6.90
CA PHE A 31 6.29 18.05 6.81
C PHE A 31 7.60 17.81 6.06
N ARG A 32 8.40 16.86 6.55
CA ARG A 32 9.64 16.40 5.91
C ARG A 32 9.76 14.89 5.99
N ALA A 33 10.10 14.26 4.86
CA ALA A 33 10.44 12.84 4.82
C ALA A 33 11.96 12.69 4.99
N VAL A 34 12.37 11.90 5.99
CA VAL A 34 13.77 11.55 6.26
C VAL A 34 13.88 10.04 6.23
N ARG A 35 14.92 9.52 5.58
CA ARG A 35 15.19 8.09 5.57
C ARG A 35 16.19 7.75 6.66
N GLU A 36 15.78 6.92 7.61
CA GLU A 36 16.68 6.42 8.65
C GLU A 36 16.64 4.90 8.72
N ALA A 37 17.78 4.31 9.05
CA ALA A 37 17.89 2.89 9.37
C ALA A 37 17.42 2.69 10.81
N LYS A 38 16.27 2.03 10.99
CA LYS A 38 15.79 1.64 12.31
C LYS A 38 16.18 0.19 12.55
N THR A 39 17.07 -0.01 13.52
CA THR A 39 17.37 -1.35 14.04
C THR A 39 16.26 -1.74 14.99
N SER A 40 15.39 -2.66 14.58
CA SER A 40 14.38 -3.23 15.46
C SER A 40 14.87 -4.60 15.95
N ILE A 41 14.90 -4.78 17.27
CA ILE A 41 15.25 -6.06 17.89
C ILE A 41 13.95 -6.87 17.96
N TYR A 42 13.75 -7.78 17.02
CA TYR A 42 12.66 -8.74 17.03
C TYR A 42 13.26 -10.13 17.27
N GLU A 43 12.79 -10.82 18.32
CA GLU A 43 13.23 -12.17 18.70
C GLU A 43 14.76 -12.36 18.85
N GLY A 44 15.49 -11.32 19.26
CA GLY A 44 16.95 -11.40 19.43
C GLY A 44 17.75 -11.30 18.12
N GLU A 45 17.08 -11.13 16.98
CA GLU A 45 17.70 -10.83 15.70
C GLU A 45 17.63 -9.31 15.42
N SER A 46 18.78 -8.69 15.14
CA SER A 46 18.83 -7.26 14.80
C SER A 46 18.49 -7.07 13.34
N THR A 47 17.23 -6.74 13.05
CA THR A 47 16.81 -6.41 11.68
C THR A 47 16.95 -4.91 11.45
N THR A 48 17.94 -4.54 10.64
CA THR A 48 18.10 -3.16 10.17
C THR A 48 17.16 -2.94 8.99
N GLU A 49 16.03 -2.31 9.26
CA GLU A 49 15.06 -1.86 8.26
C GLU A 49 15.34 -0.40 7.91
N ILE A 50 15.31 -0.05 6.62
CA ILE A 50 15.48 1.34 6.19
C ILE A 50 14.10 1.89 5.85
N ALA A 51 13.58 2.74 6.70
CA ALA A 51 12.21 3.24 6.62
C ALA A 51 12.16 4.72 6.27
N SER A 52 10.99 5.18 5.82
CA SER A 52 10.73 6.61 5.63
C SER A 52 10.02 7.16 6.87
N LEU A 53 10.68 8.08 7.56
CA LEU A 53 10.14 8.79 8.71
C LEU A 53 9.59 10.14 8.26
N ILE A 54 8.35 10.41 8.63
CA ILE A 54 7.74 11.72 8.38
C ILE A 54 7.82 12.52 9.68
N TYR A 55 8.39 13.70 9.56
CA TYR A 55 8.49 14.70 10.60
C TYR A 55 7.54 15.85 10.30
N HIS A 56 6.96 16.44 11.33
CA HIS A 56 6.23 17.70 11.28
C HIS A 56 6.86 18.63 12.33
N ASN A 57 7.46 19.74 11.88
CA ASN A 57 8.20 20.67 12.75
C ASN A 57 9.18 19.96 13.71
N ASP A 58 10.03 19.09 13.16
CA ASP A 58 11.03 18.27 13.85
C ASP A 58 10.50 17.25 14.88
N ARG A 59 9.18 17.08 14.99
CA ARG A 59 8.57 15.94 15.69
C ARG A 59 8.26 14.81 14.72
N LYS A 60 8.60 13.58 15.10
CA LYS A 60 8.26 12.39 14.33
C LYS A 60 6.76 12.09 14.45
N VAL A 61 6.07 12.02 13.32
CA VAL A 61 4.61 11.81 13.25
C VAL A 61 4.24 10.49 12.61
N LEU A 62 5.02 9.98 11.67
CA LEU A 62 4.73 8.68 11.07
C LEU A 62 6.02 7.94 10.75
N TYR A 63 5.99 6.63 10.98
CA TYR A 63 7.01 5.70 10.57
C TYR A 63 6.45 4.79 9.48
N ILE A 64 6.88 5.00 8.23
CA ILE A 64 6.49 4.15 7.10
C ILE A 64 7.51 3.01 7.01
N ALA A 65 7.17 1.90 7.65
CA ALA A 65 7.91 0.64 7.57
C ALA A 65 7.61 -0.10 6.25
N ASP A 66 8.30 -1.23 6.04
CA ASP A 66 8.07 -2.11 4.89
C ASP A 66 6.61 -2.60 4.81
N LEU A 67 5.91 -2.75 5.94
CA LEU A 67 4.47 -3.12 5.94
C LEU A 67 3.52 -2.01 5.43
N CYS A 68 3.94 -0.75 5.40
CA CYS A 68 3.11 0.36 4.95
C CYS A 68 3.39 0.77 3.49
N ASN A 69 4.38 0.13 2.85
CA ASN A 69 4.78 0.46 1.49
C ASN A 69 3.80 -0.07 0.42
N GLY A 70 2.79 -0.86 0.82
CA GLY A 70 1.78 -1.41 -0.09
C GLY A 70 2.29 -2.50 -1.03
N LEU A 71 3.55 -2.94 -0.92
CA LEU A 71 4.14 -3.94 -1.80
C LEU A 71 3.42 -5.29 -1.71
N GLU A 72 3.10 -5.75 -0.50
CA GLU A 72 2.36 -7.00 -0.29
C GLU A 72 0.99 -6.97 -0.98
N LEU A 73 0.30 -5.84 -0.87
CA LEU A 73 -0.99 -5.62 -1.52
C LEU A 73 -0.89 -5.63 -3.04
N LEU A 74 0.09 -4.92 -3.60
CA LEU A 74 0.34 -4.87 -5.04
C LEU A 74 0.70 -6.26 -5.58
N ALA A 75 1.58 -6.99 -4.88
CA ALA A 75 1.98 -8.35 -5.23
C ALA A 75 0.77 -9.30 -5.21
N LEU A 76 -0.07 -9.23 -4.18
CA LEU A 76 -1.29 -10.02 -4.05
C LEU A 76 -2.29 -9.70 -5.17
N TYR A 77 -2.51 -8.42 -5.47
CA TYR A 77 -3.39 -8.00 -6.55
C TYR A 77 -2.89 -8.51 -7.92
N ILE A 78 -1.62 -8.28 -8.25
CA ILE A 78 -1.01 -8.71 -9.51
C ILE A 78 -1.03 -10.23 -9.63
N GLY A 79 -0.65 -10.94 -8.57
CA GLY A 79 -0.65 -12.41 -8.53
C GLY A 79 -2.00 -13.00 -8.87
N PHE A 80 -3.08 -12.47 -8.28
CA PHE A 80 -4.44 -12.89 -8.59
C PHE A 80 -4.78 -12.69 -10.09
N ILE A 81 -4.51 -11.51 -10.65
CA ILE A 81 -4.81 -11.22 -12.07
C ILE A 81 -4.02 -12.14 -13.01
N VAL A 82 -2.76 -12.42 -12.68
CA VAL A 82 -1.89 -13.30 -13.46
C VAL A 82 -2.40 -14.74 -13.44
N CYS A 83 -2.84 -15.26 -12.29
CA CYS A 83 -3.37 -16.61 -12.14
C CYS A 83 -4.70 -16.84 -12.87
N MET A 84 -5.54 -15.81 -13.01
CA MET A 84 -6.87 -15.97 -13.60
C MET A 84 -6.84 -16.08 -15.13
N PRO A 85 -7.71 -16.91 -15.75
CA PRO A 85 -7.77 -17.07 -17.20
C PRO A 85 -8.32 -15.82 -17.90
N SER A 86 -7.53 -15.25 -18.81
CA SER A 86 -7.84 -14.00 -19.50
C SER A 86 -6.85 -13.76 -20.64
N SER A 87 -7.26 -12.98 -21.65
CA SER A 87 -6.31 -12.46 -22.65
C SER A 87 -5.22 -11.59 -22.01
N PHE A 88 -4.00 -11.69 -22.55
CA PHE A 88 -2.81 -10.99 -22.05
C PHE A 88 -3.03 -9.47 -21.94
N TRP A 89 -3.56 -8.84 -23.01
CA TRP A 89 -3.86 -7.41 -23.03
C TRP A 89 -4.94 -6.97 -22.05
N ARG A 90 -5.85 -7.86 -21.64
CA ARG A 90 -6.78 -7.56 -20.56
C ARG A 90 -6.06 -7.60 -19.22
N LYS A 91 -5.23 -8.62 -18.94
CA LYS A 91 -4.44 -8.70 -17.71
C LYS A 91 -3.58 -7.45 -17.52
N VAL A 92 -2.82 -7.05 -18.54
CA VAL A 92 -1.93 -5.88 -18.49
C VAL A 92 -2.70 -4.59 -18.17
N ARG A 93 -3.83 -4.33 -18.84
CA ARG A 93 -4.66 -3.14 -18.56
C ARG A 93 -5.18 -3.10 -17.13
N TYR A 94 -5.68 -4.22 -16.63
CA TYR A 94 -6.19 -4.31 -15.25
C TYR A 94 -5.08 -4.23 -14.21
N ILE A 95 -3.89 -4.75 -14.51
CA ILE A 95 -2.70 -4.58 -13.67
C ILE A 95 -2.35 -3.09 -13.58
N ILE A 96 -2.18 -2.39 -14.71
CA ILE A 96 -1.78 -0.98 -14.70
C ILE A 96 -2.82 -0.12 -13.95
N ILE A 97 -4.10 -0.24 -14.30
CA ILE A 97 -5.17 0.54 -13.67
C ILE A 97 -5.27 0.21 -12.18
N GLY A 98 -5.21 -1.07 -11.82
CA GLY A 98 -5.30 -1.49 -10.43
C GLY A 98 -4.12 -1.03 -9.59
N VAL A 99 -2.88 -1.12 -10.12
CA VAL A 99 -1.69 -0.61 -9.44
C VAL A 99 -1.82 0.88 -9.14
N ILE A 100 -2.28 1.70 -10.10
CA ILE A 100 -2.49 3.13 -9.90
C ILE A 100 -3.53 3.39 -8.81
N ILE A 101 -4.68 2.71 -8.86
CA ILE A 101 -5.75 2.88 -7.86
C ILE A 101 -5.25 2.48 -6.47
N LEU A 102 -4.57 1.34 -6.36
CA LEU A 102 -4.07 0.83 -5.08
C LEU A 102 -2.97 1.71 -4.50
N ASP A 103 -2.10 2.28 -5.34
CA ASP A 103 -1.09 3.24 -4.91
C ASP A 103 -1.73 4.52 -4.34
N VAL A 104 -2.74 5.08 -5.03
CA VAL A 104 -3.50 6.24 -4.53
C VAL A 104 -4.19 5.95 -3.20
N VAL A 105 -4.84 4.78 -3.07
CA VAL A 105 -5.48 4.37 -1.81
C VAL A 105 -4.44 4.20 -0.69
N ASN A 106 -3.25 3.69 -1.00
CA ASN A 106 -2.17 3.54 -0.02
C ASN A 106 -1.62 4.90 0.44
N ILE A 107 -1.43 5.85 -0.47
CA ILE A 107 -1.04 7.24 -0.12
C ILE A 107 -2.11 7.87 0.76
N ALA A 108 -3.39 7.73 0.41
CA ALA A 108 -4.50 8.24 1.21
C ALA A 108 -4.54 7.64 2.63
N ARG A 109 -4.23 6.35 2.77
CA ARG A 109 -4.06 5.68 4.08
C ARG A 109 -2.94 6.32 4.89
N CYS A 110 -1.76 6.53 4.29
CA CYS A 110 -0.63 7.15 4.99
C CYS A 110 -0.95 8.58 5.45
N ILE A 111 -1.59 9.39 4.60
CA ILE A 111 -2.05 10.73 4.95
C ILE A 111 -3.08 10.67 6.10
N GLY A 112 -4.07 9.79 6.00
CA GLY A 112 -5.07 9.60 7.07
C GLY A 112 -4.44 9.20 8.41
N LEU A 113 -3.40 8.38 8.39
CA LEU A 113 -2.64 8.01 9.59
C LEU A 113 -1.87 9.20 10.19
N ILE A 114 -1.29 10.06 9.36
CA ILE A 114 -0.60 11.29 9.83
C ILE A 114 -1.60 12.22 10.52
N TYR A 115 -2.76 12.43 9.91
CA TYR A 115 -3.84 13.21 10.51
C TYR A 115 -4.31 12.62 11.85
N LEU A 116 -4.51 11.30 11.89
CA LEU A 116 -4.99 10.65 13.09
C LEU A 116 -3.95 10.70 14.21
N GLN A 117 -2.66 10.57 13.89
CA GLN A 117 -1.60 10.75 14.88
C GLN A 117 -1.58 12.17 15.46
N GLU A 118 -1.75 13.20 14.62
CA GLU A 118 -1.70 14.61 15.05
C GLU A 118 -2.88 15.03 15.93
N TYR A 119 -4.09 14.59 15.59
CA TYR A 119 -5.31 15.05 16.27
C TYR A 119 -5.90 14.03 17.25
N TYR A 120 -5.63 12.74 17.06
CA TYR A 120 -6.39 11.64 17.67
C TYR A 120 -5.53 10.40 17.90
N GLU A 121 -4.35 10.56 18.52
CA GLU A 121 -3.37 9.49 18.74
C GLU A 121 -3.99 8.21 19.34
N TYR A 122 -4.97 8.34 20.24
CA TYR A 122 -5.69 7.20 20.83
C TYR A 122 -6.32 6.25 19.80
N TYR A 123 -6.80 6.77 18.67
CA TYR A 123 -7.43 5.98 17.62
C TYR A 123 -6.43 5.46 16.58
N PHE A 124 -5.17 5.90 16.63
CA PHE A 124 -4.13 5.52 15.68
C PHE A 124 -4.00 4.00 15.57
N ASP A 125 -3.97 3.32 16.71
CA ASP A 125 -3.79 1.86 16.77
C ASP A 125 -4.92 1.09 16.11
N ILE A 126 -6.15 1.53 16.35
CA ILE A 126 -7.34 0.90 15.79
C ILE A 126 -7.42 1.17 14.29
N ALA A 127 -7.16 2.41 13.87
CA ALA A 127 -7.28 2.78 12.48
C ALA A 127 -6.22 2.10 11.60
N HIS A 128 -4.97 2.08 12.05
CA HIS A 128 -3.88 1.49 11.25
C HIS A 128 -4.02 -0.04 11.12
N LYS A 129 -4.55 -0.70 12.15
CA LYS A 129 -4.63 -2.17 12.20
C LYS A 129 -5.93 -2.72 11.62
N TYR A 130 -7.05 -2.01 11.77
CA TYR A 130 -8.35 -2.52 11.36
C TYR A 130 -8.96 -1.70 10.24
N ILE A 131 -9.21 -0.40 10.46
CA ILE A 131 -9.99 0.43 9.53
C ILE A 131 -9.33 0.51 8.17
N PHE A 132 -8.05 0.88 8.13
CA PHE A 132 -7.35 1.02 6.86
C PHE A 132 -7.10 -0.31 6.18
N ASN A 133 -6.84 -1.38 6.93
CA ASN A 133 -6.68 -2.71 6.36
C ASN A 133 -7.97 -3.21 5.71
N VAL A 134 -9.11 -3.10 6.40
CA VAL A 134 -10.42 -3.44 5.85
C VAL A 134 -10.73 -2.61 4.61
N THR A 135 -10.45 -1.31 4.63
CA THR A 135 -10.68 -0.41 3.49
C THR A 135 -9.88 -0.84 2.27
N VAL A 136 -8.58 -1.03 2.44
CA VAL A 136 -7.64 -1.39 1.37
C VAL A 136 -8.01 -2.76 0.78
N TYR A 137 -8.25 -3.78 1.62
CA TYR A 137 -8.64 -5.10 1.13
C TYR A 137 -10.01 -5.10 0.46
N SER A 138 -10.94 -4.27 0.92
CA SER A 138 -12.25 -4.12 0.26
C SER A 138 -12.09 -3.53 -1.14
N VAL A 139 -11.24 -2.52 -1.33
CA VAL A 139 -10.95 -1.96 -2.67
C VAL A 139 -10.30 -3.02 -3.56
N THR A 140 -9.29 -3.73 -3.08
CA THR A 140 -8.65 -4.81 -3.83
C THR A 140 -9.64 -5.89 -4.25
N PHE A 141 -10.51 -6.32 -3.32
CA PHE A 141 -11.56 -7.28 -3.61
C PHE A 141 -12.54 -6.77 -4.66
N LEU A 142 -12.96 -5.50 -4.59
CA LEU A 142 -13.83 -4.90 -5.60
C LEU A 142 -13.16 -4.86 -6.98
N LEU A 143 -11.87 -4.51 -7.07
CA LEU A 143 -11.13 -4.56 -8.33
C LEU A 143 -11.08 -5.98 -8.91
N TRP A 144 -10.89 -6.99 -8.06
CA TRP A 144 -10.97 -8.38 -8.48
C TRP A 144 -12.37 -8.76 -8.98
N VAL A 145 -13.44 -8.38 -8.27
CA VAL A 145 -14.82 -8.62 -8.72
C VAL A 145 -15.07 -7.97 -10.09
N ILE A 146 -14.63 -6.73 -10.28
CA ILE A 146 -14.79 -6.02 -11.57
C ILE A 146 -14.04 -6.77 -12.68
N TYR A 147 -12.82 -7.25 -12.41
CA TYR A 147 -12.04 -8.04 -13.34
C TYR A 147 -12.71 -9.39 -13.66
N THR A 148 -13.20 -10.13 -12.65
CA THR A 148 -13.77 -11.47 -12.83
C THR A 148 -15.11 -11.46 -13.54
N ARG A 149 -15.94 -10.41 -13.37
CA ARG A 149 -17.24 -10.28 -14.06
C ARG A 149 -17.15 -10.33 -15.59
N LYS A 150 -15.98 -10.05 -16.17
CA LYS A 150 -15.76 -10.09 -17.62
C LYS A 150 -15.10 -11.40 -18.07
N ILE A 151 -14.78 -12.33 -17.18
CA ILE A 151 -14.19 -13.63 -17.53
C ILE A 151 -15.31 -14.54 -18.03
N HIS A 152 -15.29 -14.87 -19.32
CA HIS A 152 -16.04 -16.01 -19.83
C HIS A 152 -15.20 -17.25 -19.53
N LEU A 153 -15.60 -18.01 -18.51
CA LEU A 153 -15.15 -19.39 -18.39
C LEU A 153 -15.77 -20.11 -19.59
N ASN A 154 -14.96 -20.66 -20.49
CA ASN A 154 -15.51 -21.56 -21.51
C ASN A 154 -16.16 -22.70 -20.74
N ASN A 155 -17.50 -22.77 -20.75
CA ASN A 155 -18.22 -23.93 -20.28
C ASN A 155 -17.85 -25.06 -21.24
N GLU A 156 -16.83 -25.86 -20.88
CA GLU A 156 -16.70 -27.18 -21.45
C GLU A 156 -17.98 -27.92 -21.05
N THR A 157 -18.90 -28.07 -22.01
CA THR A 157 -20.01 -29.00 -21.87
C THR A 157 -19.37 -30.36 -21.66
N ILE A 158 -19.47 -30.91 -20.45
CA ILE A 158 -19.14 -32.31 -20.21
C ILE A 158 -20.08 -33.11 -21.11
N GLN A 159 -19.57 -33.53 -22.27
CA GLN A 159 -20.24 -34.47 -23.15
C GLN A 159 -20.17 -35.82 -22.45
N VAL A 160 -21.17 -36.12 -21.62
CA VAL A 160 -21.48 -37.49 -21.23
C VAL A 160 -22.12 -38.17 -22.43
N GLY A 161 -21.33 -38.94 -23.16
CA GLY A 161 -21.74 -39.80 -24.27
C GLY A 161 -20.91 -41.07 -24.26
#